data_AF-M0L715-F1
#
_entry.id   AF-M0L715-F1
#
_cell.length_a   1.000
_cell.length_b   1.000
_cell.length_c   1.000
_cell.angle_alpha   90.00
_cell.angle_beta   90.00
_cell.angle_gamma   90.00
#
_symmetry.space_group_name_H-M   'P 1'
#
loop_
_entity.id
_entity.type
_entity.pdbx_description
1 polymer ?
#
loop_
_entity_poly.entity_id
_entity_poly.type
_entity_poly.pdbx_seq_one_letter_code
_entity_poly.pdbx_strand_id
1 'polypeptide(L)' 'MPETCGICGETVPFDATVHTVIHIHSEAGVLDVYVCRPCYEERLGPMFERVDTQEQSP' A
#
# COMPACT_ATOMS: atom_id res chain seq x y z
N MET A 1 9.94 5.12 -15.05
CA MET A 1 9.06 6.31 -15.03
C MET A 1 8.78 6.59 -13.56
N PRO A 2 8.69 7.85 -13.10
CA PRO A 2 8.29 8.11 -11.73
C PRO A 2 6.78 7.89 -11.56
N GLU A 3 6.35 7.55 -10.35
CA GLU A 3 4.96 7.30 -9.99
C GLU A 3 4.45 8.37 -9.02
N THR A 4 3.15 8.63 -9.03
CA THR A 4 2.50 9.53 -8.07
C THR A 4 2.02 8.74 -6.87
N CYS A 5 2.44 9.13 -5.67
CA CYS A 5 1.98 8.49 -4.45
C CYS A 5 0.47 8.73 -4.24
N GLY A 6 -0.30 7.65 -4.12
CA GLY A 6 -1.75 7.71 -3.85
C GLY A 6 -2.15 8.26 -2.48
N ILE A 7 -1.20 8.57 -1.59
CA ILE A 7 -1.44 9.12 -0.25
C ILE A 7 -1.04 10.60 -0.16
N CYS A 8 0.22 10.94 -0.45
CA CYS A 8 0.71 12.33 -0.33
C CYS A 8 0.71 13.11 -1.65
N GLY A 9 0.51 12.46 -2.80
CA GLY A 9 0.50 13.09 -4.12
C GLY A 9 1.88 13.44 -4.70
N GLU A 10 2.98 13.13 -3.99
CA GLU A 10 4.33 13.38 -4.49
C GLU A 10 4.69 12.44 -5.64
N THR A 11 5.46 12.96 -6.59
CA THR A 11 6.06 12.17 -7.68
C THR A 11 7.40 11.59 -7.21
N VAL A 12 7.50 10.27 -7.16
CA VAL A 12 8.65 9.54 -6.62
C VAL A 12 9.19 8.52 -7.63
N PRO A 13 10.48 8.13 -7.57
CA PRO A 13 11.00 7.03 -8.38
C PRO A 13 10.23 5.74 -8.16
N PHE A 14 9.98 4.98 -9.23
CA PHE A 14 9.21 3.71 -9.17
C PHE A 14 9.80 2.71 -8.16
N ASP A 15 11.14 2.60 -8.10
CA ASP A 15 11.86 1.73 -7.18
C ASP A 15 11.78 2.18 -5.71
N ALA A 16 11.24 3.37 -5.44
CA ALA A 16 10.96 3.90 -4.11
C ALA A 16 9.46 3.78 -3.72
N THR A 17 8.68 2.98 -4.46
CA THR A 17 7.26 2.76 -4.19
C THR A 17 6.94 1.33 -3.77
N VAL A 18 5.79 1.19 -3.10
CA VAL A 18 5.10 -0.05 -2.81
C VAL A 18 3.85 -0.08 -3.69
N HIS A 19 3.70 -1.13 -4.50
CA HIS A 19 2.49 -1.37 -5.27
C HIS A 19 1.39 -1.91 -4.35
N THR A 20 0.25 -1.24 -4.33
CA THR A 20 -0.84 -1.50 -3.40
C THR A 20 -2.13 -1.77 -4.15
N VAL A 21 -2.71 -2.95 -3.91
CA VAL A 21 -4.01 -3.36 -4.47
C VAL A 21 -4.98 -3.61 -3.32
N ILE A 22 -6.01 -2.77 -3.19
CA ILE A 22 -6.99 -2.84 -2.11
C ILE A 22 -8.38 -3.06 -2.71
N HIS A 23 -9.01 -4.17 -2.33
CA HIS A 23 -10.42 -4.41 -2.62
C HIS A 23 -11.27 -3.60 -1.66
N ILE A 24 -11.93 -2.56 -2.18
CA ILE A 24 -12.89 -1.77 -1.42
C ILE A 24 -14.29 -2.28 -1.72
N HIS A 25 -15.09 -2.49 -0.69
CA HIS A 25 -16.50 -2.87 -0.86
C HIS A 25 -17.34 -1.65 -1.25
N SER A 26 -16.98 -1.02 -2.36
CA SER A 26 -17.64 0.14 -2.97
C SER A 26 -17.77 -0.09 -4.47
N GLU A 27 -18.53 0.76 -5.15
CA GLU A 27 -18.71 0.69 -6.61
C GLU A 27 -17.41 0.83 -7.41
N ALA A 28 -16.37 1.43 -6.81
CA ALA A 28 -15.05 1.54 -7.43
C ALA A 28 -14.26 0.21 -7.43
N GLY A 29 -14.67 -0.78 -6.62
CA GLY A 29 -14.18 -2.16 -6.66
C GLY A 29 -12.74 -2.34 -6.13
N VAL A 30 -11.75 -1.91 -6.91
CA VAL A 30 -10.33 -2.11 -6.60
C VAL A 30 -9.57 -0.79 -6.73
N LEU A 31 -8.84 -0.44 -5.68
CA LEU A 31 -7.81 0.60 -5.73
C LEU A 31 -6.49 -0.04 -6.10
N ASP A 32 -5.95 0.34 -7.25
CA ASP A 32 -4.63 -0.08 -7.74
C ASP A 32 -3.74 1.17 -7.83
N VAL A 33 -2.83 1.34 -6.87
CA VAL A 33 -2.04 2.57 -6.70
C VAL A 33 -0.61 2.26 -6.25
N TYR A 34 0.31 3.18 -6.56
CA TYR A 34 1.66 3.21 -5.98
C TYR A 34 1.70 4.13 -4.76
N VAL A 35 2.40 3.68 -3.71
CA VAL A 35 2.56 4.42 -2.45
C VAL A 35 4.04 4.57 -2.14
N CYS A 36 4.53 5.77 -1.80
CA CYS A 36 5.93 5.94 -1.42
C CYS A 36 6.22 5.20 -0.10
N ARG A 37 7.46 4.74 0.08
CA ARG A 37 7.85 3.95 1.26
C ARG A 37 7.49 4.61 2.60
N PRO A 38 7.72 5.92 2.85
CA PRO A 38 7.33 6.54 4.12
C PRO A 38 5.82 6.48 4.37
N CYS A 39 5.00 6.76 3.36
CA CYS A 39 3.54 6.70 3.48
C CYS A 39 3.06 5.26 3.69
N TYR A 40 3.72 4.27 3.06
CA TYR A 40 3.42 2.87 3.33
C TYR A 40 3.70 2.51 4.80
N GLU A 41 4.91 2.78 5.30
CA GLU A 41 5.32 2.44 6.67
C GLU A 41 4.45 3.12 7.73
N GLU A 42 4.03 4.37 7.51
CA GLU A 42 3.22 5.11 8.47
C GLU A 42 1.73 4.72 8.42
N ARG A 43 1.17 4.50 7.22
CA ARG A 43 -0.29 4.41 7.03
C ARG A 43 -0.81 3.01 6.75
N LEU A 44 -0.07 2.21 5.98
CA LEU A 44 -0.54 0.93 5.45
C LEU A 44 0.13 -0.26 6.13
N GLY A 45 1.45 -0.24 6.32
CA GLY A 45 2.24 -1.31 6.96
C GLY A 45 1.63 -1.83 8.27
N PRO A 46 1.25 -0.95 9.23
CA PRO A 46 0.67 -1.37 10.50
C PRO A 46 -0.65 -2.16 10.39
N MET A 47 -1.37 -2.04 9.27
CA MET A 47 -2.58 -2.81 9.02
C MET A 47 -2.27 -4.29 8.73
N PHE A 48 -1.10 -4.58 8.17
CA PHE A 48 -0.71 -5.92 7.70
C PHE A 48 0.17 -6.68 8.71
N GLU A 49 0.85 -6.00 9.64
CA GLU A 49 1.70 -6.63 10.67
C GLU A 49 0.95 -7.63 11.57
N ARG A 50 -0.38 -7.53 11.68
CA ARG A 50 -1.21 -8.49 12.43
C ARG A 50 -1.53 -9.77 11.66
N VAL A 51 -1.43 -9.77 10.34
CA VAL A 51 -1.77 -10.92 9.48
C VAL A 51 -0.70 -12.01 9.60
N ASP A 52 0.58 -11.64 9.73
CA ASP A 52 1.69 -12.59 9.84
C ASP A 52 1.67 -13.46 11.11
N THR A 53 0.91 -13.05 12.15
CA THR A 53 0.83 -13.82 13.41
C THR A 53 -0.24 -14.92 13.37
N GLN A 54 -1.20 -14.87 12.43
CA GLN A 54 -2.31 -15.84 12.38
C GLN A 54 -2.03 -17.08 11.53
N GLU A 55 -1.03 -17.07 10.65
CA GLU A 55 -0.67 -18.26 9.83
C GLU A 55 0.37 -19.18 10.50
N GLN A 56 0.83 -18.87 11.72
CA GLN A 56 1.73 -19.71 12.50
C GLN A 56 0.99 -20.41 13.64
N SER A 57 -0.01 -21.24 13.32
CA SER A 57 -0.47 -22.28 14.25
C SER A 57 -0.04 -23.64 13.72
N PRO A 58 0.72 -24.44 14.49
CA PRO A 58 1.14 -25.79 14.09
C PRO A 58 0.00 -26.79 14.07
#